data_AF-A0A3A8LJX8-F1
#
_entry.id   AF-A0A3A8LJX8-F1
#
_cell.length_a   1.000
_cell.length_b   1.000
_cell.length_c   1.000
_cell.angle_alpha   90.00
_cell.angle_beta   90.00
_cell.angle_gamma   90.00
#
_symmetry.space_group_name_H-M   'P 1'
#
loop_
_entity.id
_entity.type
_entity.pdbx_description
1 polymer ?
#
loop_
_entity_poly.entity_id
_entity_poly.type
_entity_poly.pdbx_seq_one_letter_code
_entity_poly.pdbx_strand_id
1 'polypeptide(L)'
;MSPLQELLEQASLHDVCGTAAKRARLKATLTPTPTTRQVDGDLKLSEAQDLLLEEGRVHVKGHLILDEQSRLLVAGDLVVEGNIINEGFDYALLFVGGALTANNLLFHGELVSLERITVKGVAWTYYNDHSTYADLLTARVVVADDRAEAVDVVRADTHLVGHSRQISEALGKVLHAQAWDAEQGGACSYPDLAKRLCQGKELLREG
;
A
#
# COMPACT_ATOMS: atom_id res chain seq x y z
N MET A 1 -10.70 -12.21 21.91
CA MET A 1 -10.33 -11.07 21.07
C MET A 1 -9.86 -11.67 19.76
N SER A 2 -10.23 -11.12 18.60
CA SER A 2 -9.72 -11.65 17.33
C SER A 2 -8.26 -11.22 17.15
N PRO A 3 -7.42 -12.00 16.45
CA PRO A 3 -6.04 -11.60 16.18
C PRO A 3 -5.92 -10.22 15.52
N LEU A 4 -6.87 -9.84 14.65
CA LEU A 4 -6.87 -8.52 14.04
C LEU A 4 -7.13 -7.39 15.05
N GLN A 5 -8.00 -7.62 16.04
CA GLN A 5 -8.20 -6.66 17.13
C GLN A 5 -6.93 -6.45 17.94
N GLU A 6 -6.18 -7.52 18.22
CA GLU A 6 -4.89 -7.41 18.95
C GLU A 6 -3.84 -6.63 18.16
N LEU A 7 -3.87 -6.71 16.82
CA LEU A 7 -3.00 -5.91 15.95
C LEU A 7 -3.38 -4.42 15.94
N LEU A 8 -4.67 -4.08 15.98
CA LEU A 8 -5.14 -2.68 16.08
C LEU A 8 -4.70 -1.96 17.36
N GLU A 9 -4.49 -2.71 18.44
CA GLU A 9 -4.02 -2.16 19.72
C GLU A 9 -2.51 -1.85 19.69
N GLN A 10 -1.78 -2.29 18.66
CA GLN A 10 -0.36 -1.99 18.51
C GLN A 10 -0.17 -0.58 17.95
N ALA A 11 0.81 0.14 18.48
CA ALA A 11 1.24 1.42 17.92
C ALA A 11 1.94 1.26 16.56
N SER A 12 2.56 0.11 16.33
CA SER A 12 3.17 -0.30 15.06
C SER A 12 3.23 -1.82 14.99
N LEU A 13 3.15 -2.37 13.79
CA LEU A 13 3.28 -3.79 13.53
C LEU A 13 4.74 -4.25 13.34
N HIS A 14 5.74 -3.37 13.43
CA HIS A 14 7.15 -3.75 13.29
C HIS A 14 7.55 -4.93 14.20
N ASP A 15 7.14 -4.88 15.47
CA ASP A 15 7.52 -5.91 16.44
C ASP A 15 6.93 -7.28 16.13
N VAL A 16 5.81 -7.33 15.42
CA VAL A 16 5.07 -8.56 15.06
C VAL A 16 5.24 -8.98 13.60
N CYS A 17 5.70 -8.09 12.71
CA CYS A 17 5.79 -8.31 11.26
C CYS A 17 7.16 -7.95 10.63
N GLY A 18 8.07 -7.35 11.38
CA GLY A 18 9.31 -6.76 10.84
C GLY A 18 10.33 -7.73 10.24
N THR A 19 10.09 -9.04 10.31
CA THR A 19 10.94 -10.06 9.67
C THR A 19 10.08 -11.18 9.07
N ALA A 20 10.61 -11.89 8.07
CA ALA A 20 9.94 -13.06 7.48
C ALA A 20 9.47 -14.08 8.53
N ALA A 21 10.32 -14.38 9.51
CA ALA A 21 9.98 -15.32 10.58
C ALA A 21 8.84 -14.82 11.47
N LYS A 22 8.79 -13.50 11.75
CA LYS A 22 7.70 -12.87 12.51
C LYS A 22 6.40 -12.89 11.70
N ARG A 23 6.44 -12.52 10.42
CA ARG A 23 5.28 -12.60 9.50
C ARG A 23 4.73 -14.03 9.40
N ALA A 24 5.59 -15.02 9.20
CA ALA A 24 5.18 -16.42 9.12
C ALA A 24 4.51 -16.91 10.42
N ARG A 25 5.03 -16.49 11.59
CA ARG A 25 4.39 -16.79 12.88
C ARG A 25 3.02 -16.14 13.02
N LEU A 26 2.90 -14.85 12.69
CA LEU A 26 1.61 -14.15 12.74
C LEU A 26 0.60 -14.78 11.77
N LYS A 27 1.03 -15.10 10.55
CA LYS A 27 0.18 -15.77 9.56
C LYS A 27 -0.41 -17.07 10.09
N ALA A 28 0.38 -17.85 10.84
CA ALA A 28 -0.07 -19.10 11.44
C ALA A 28 -1.09 -18.92 12.57
N THR A 29 -1.23 -17.72 13.15
CA THR A 29 -2.26 -17.42 14.16
C THR A 29 -3.56 -16.89 13.55
N LEU A 30 -3.51 -16.38 12.32
CA LEU A 30 -4.71 -15.92 11.60
C LEU A 30 -5.58 -17.11 11.19
N THR A 31 -6.88 -17.01 11.47
CA THR A 31 -7.88 -18.02 11.13
C THR A 31 -9.00 -17.39 10.31
N PRO A 32 -8.71 -16.93 9.07
CA PRO A 32 -9.72 -16.29 8.24
C PRO A 32 -10.88 -17.23 7.95
N THR A 33 -12.08 -16.66 7.89
CA THR A 33 -13.27 -17.39 7.47
C THR A 33 -13.16 -17.79 5.99
N PRO A 34 -13.75 -18.90 5.54
CA PRO A 34 -13.62 -19.37 4.15
C PRO A 34 -14.46 -18.55 3.15
N THR A 35 -15.03 -17.42 3.58
CA THR A 35 -15.90 -16.57 2.77
C THR A 35 -15.10 -15.54 1.98
N THR A 36 -15.75 -14.99 0.94
CA THR A 36 -15.25 -13.84 0.19
C THR A 36 -16.20 -12.68 0.39
N ARG A 37 -15.65 -11.52 0.77
CA ARG A 37 -16.37 -10.25 0.76
C ARG A 37 -16.12 -9.54 -0.56
N GLN A 38 -17.19 -9.10 -1.20
CA GLN A 38 -17.11 -8.30 -2.42
C GLN A 38 -17.61 -6.88 -2.14
N VAL A 39 -16.89 -5.89 -2.66
CA VAL A 39 -17.29 -4.48 -2.68
C VAL A 39 -17.44 -4.09 -4.14
N ASP A 40 -18.66 -3.75 -4.56
CA ASP A 40 -19.01 -3.52 -5.98
C ASP A 40 -18.56 -2.16 -6.55
N GLY A 41 -17.63 -1.48 -5.86
CA GLY A 41 -17.06 -0.19 -6.27
C GLY A 41 -15.90 0.16 -5.36
N ASP A 42 -15.73 1.45 -5.08
CA ASP A 42 -14.68 1.92 -4.18
C ASP A 42 -14.97 1.53 -2.72
N LEU A 43 -13.92 1.12 -2.01
CA LEU A 43 -13.93 1.02 -0.56
C LEU A 43 -13.19 2.22 0.00
N LYS A 44 -13.92 3.14 0.65
CA LYS A 44 -13.34 4.32 1.30
C LYS A 44 -13.45 4.19 2.82
N LEU A 45 -12.34 4.41 3.50
CA LEU A 45 -12.28 4.62 4.95
C LEU A 45 -12.06 6.11 5.22
N SER A 46 -12.88 6.68 6.10
CA SER A 46 -12.74 8.06 6.57
C SER A 46 -11.64 8.20 7.62
N GLU A 47 -11.29 9.43 7.95
CA GLU A 47 -10.30 9.76 8.98
C GLU A 47 -10.54 8.97 10.28
N ALA A 48 -9.48 8.40 10.83
CA ALA A 48 -9.49 7.58 12.05
C ALA A 48 -10.45 6.37 12.05
N GLN A 49 -10.96 5.96 10.88
CA GLN A 49 -11.84 4.80 10.78
C GLN A 49 -11.05 3.50 10.79
N ASP A 50 -11.47 2.59 11.68
CA ASP A 50 -11.02 1.21 11.68
C ASP A 50 -12.00 0.30 10.93
N LEU A 51 -11.48 -0.58 10.08
CA LEU A 51 -12.24 -1.65 9.47
C LEU A 51 -11.48 -2.98 9.57
N LEU A 52 -12.13 -3.97 10.17
CA LEU A 52 -11.64 -5.34 10.30
C LEU A 52 -12.46 -6.27 9.42
N LEU A 53 -11.77 -7.03 8.56
CA LEU A 53 -12.37 -7.98 7.64
C LEU A 53 -11.80 -9.37 7.91
N GLU A 54 -12.59 -10.25 8.51
CA GLU A 54 -12.20 -11.62 8.90
C GLU A 54 -12.34 -12.62 7.74
N GLU A 55 -12.72 -12.15 6.55
CA GLU A 55 -12.86 -12.96 5.35
C GLU A 55 -11.50 -13.44 4.80
N GLY A 56 -11.47 -14.68 4.31
CA GLY A 56 -10.31 -15.27 3.64
C GLY A 56 -10.00 -14.60 2.31
N ARG A 57 -10.94 -13.83 1.77
CA ARG A 57 -10.69 -12.91 0.66
C ARG A 57 -11.59 -11.69 0.73
N VAL A 58 -11.01 -10.55 0.45
CA VAL A 58 -11.72 -9.30 0.18
C VAL A 58 -11.42 -8.86 -1.24
N HIS A 59 -12.47 -8.60 -2.01
CA HIS A 59 -12.38 -8.15 -3.39
C HIS A 59 -13.07 -6.79 -3.55
N VAL A 60 -12.29 -5.76 -3.88
CA VAL A 60 -12.75 -4.40 -4.15
C VAL A 60 -12.68 -4.17 -5.66
N LYS A 61 -13.84 -3.97 -6.31
CA LYS A 61 -13.89 -3.73 -7.77
C LYS A 61 -13.43 -2.34 -8.18
N GLY A 62 -13.47 -1.39 -7.26
CA GLY A 62 -13.00 -0.02 -7.47
C GLY A 62 -11.62 0.22 -6.87
N HIS A 63 -11.45 1.42 -6.34
CA HIS A 63 -10.28 1.85 -5.57
C HIS A 63 -10.45 1.50 -4.09
N LEU A 64 -9.34 1.27 -3.41
CA LEU A 64 -9.26 1.27 -1.96
C LEU A 64 -8.65 2.61 -1.54
N ILE A 65 -9.41 3.40 -0.80
CA ILE A 65 -9.06 4.77 -0.42
C ILE A 65 -9.03 4.86 1.10
N LEU A 66 -7.86 5.16 1.66
CA LEU A 66 -7.64 5.35 3.09
C LEU A 66 -7.37 6.83 3.36
N ASP A 67 -8.12 7.42 4.28
CA ASP A 67 -7.86 8.77 4.78
C ASP A 67 -6.85 8.74 5.95
N GLU A 68 -6.51 9.91 6.50
CA GLU A 68 -5.60 10.06 7.64
C GLU A 68 -6.00 9.20 8.84
N GLN A 69 -5.03 8.52 9.46
CA GLN A 69 -5.26 7.69 10.65
C GLN A 69 -6.22 6.51 10.47
N SER A 70 -6.69 6.26 9.24
CA SER A 70 -7.56 5.12 8.96
C SER A 70 -6.78 3.81 8.91
N ARG A 71 -7.43 2.73 9.32
CA ARG A 71 -6.78 1.42 9.47
C ARG A 71 -7.67 0.33 8.89
N LEU A 72 -7.18 -0.35 7.86
CA LEU A 72 -7.80 -1.53 7.28
C LEU A 72 -6.97 -2.76 7.59
N LEU A 73 -7.57 -3.75 8.25
CA LEU A 73 -6.95 -5.05 8.46
C LEU A 73 -7.83 -6.14 7.84
N VAL A 74 -7.22 -6.94 6.96
CA VAL A 74 -7.84 -8.07 6.27
C VAL A 74 -7.16 -9.36 6.71
N ALA A 75 -7.91 -10.34 7.20
CA ALA A 75 -7.36 -11.62 7.68
C ALA A 75 -6.81 -12.49 6.55
N GLY A 76 -7.43 -12.42 5.36
CA GLY A 76 -7.03 -13.19 4.18
C GLY A 76 -6.40 -12.35 3.06
N ASP A 77 -6.69 -12.72 1.82
CA ASP A 77 -6.22 -12.01 0.62
C ASP A 77 -6.97 -10.69 0.42
N LEU A 78 -6.28 -9.69 -0.13
CA LEU A 78 -6.87 -8.45 -0.62
C LEU A 78 -6.63 -8.28 -2.11
N VAL A 79 -7.71 -8.22 -2.87
CA VAL A 79 -7.70 -7.92 -4.31
C VAL A 79 -8.40 -6.59 -4.54
N VAL A 80 -7.69 -5.64 -5.14
CA VAL A 80 -8.24 -4.34 -5.55
C VAL A 80 -8.10 -4.24 -7.06
N GLU A 81 -9.20 -4.21 -7.82
CA GLU A 81 -9.12 -4.10 -9.28
C GLU A 81 -8.62 -2.72 -9.73
N GLY A 82 -8.78 -1.71 -8.88
CA GLY A 82 -8.27 -0.36 -9.06
C GLY A 82 -6.96 -0.08 -8.30
N ASN A 83 -6.84 1.12 -7.74
CA ASN A 83 -5.66 1.59 -7.03
C ASN A 83 -5.87 1.51 -5.52
N ILE A 84 -4.78 1.31 -4.78
CA ILE A 84 -4.72 1.52 -3.33
C ILE A 84 -4.10 2.89 -3.10
N ILE A 85 -4.83 3.77 -2.44
CA ILE A 85 -4.48 5.17 -2.30
C ILE A 85 -4.70 5.56 -0.83
N ASN A 86 -3.66 6.10 -0.20
CA ASN A 86 -3.84 6.89 1.01
C ASN A 86 -3.92 8.36 0.61
N GLU A 87 -5.03 9.06 0.89
CA GLU A 87 -5.20 10.48 0.53
C GLU A 87 -4.56 11.45 1.54
N GLY A 88 -4.20 10.94 2.73
CA GLY A 88 -3.67 11.71 3.85
C GLY A 88 -2.14 11.84 3.88
N PHE A 89 -1.66 12.74 4.74
CA PHE A 89 -0.23 12.87 5.06
C PHE A 89 0.14 12.33 6.45
N ASP A 90 -0.84 11.90 7.24
CA ASP A 90 -0.60 11.25 8.52
C ASP A 90 -0.53 9.72 8.34
N TYR A 91 -0.14 9.03 9.40
CA TYR A 91 -0.05 7.57 9.44
C TYR A 91 -1.40 6.92 9.06
N ALA A 92 -1.39 5.98 8.12
CA ALA A 92 -2.48 5.02 7.90
C ALA A 92 -1.93 3.59 8.02
N LEU A 93 -2.81 2.62 8.30
CA LEU A 93 -2.43 1.21 8.37
C LEU A 93 -3.21 0.39 7.34
N LEU A 94 -2.49 -0.35 6.50
CA LEU A 94 -3.06 -1.40 5.66
C LEU A 94 -2.38 -2.74 5.97
N PHE A 95 -3.13 -3.66 6.57
CA PHE A 95 -2.68 -5.01 6.87
C PHE A 95 -3.45 -6.05 6.07
N VAL A 96 -2.73 -7.01 5.51
CA VAL A 96 -3.28 -8.14 4.74
C VAL A 96 -2.61 -9.43 5.20
N GLY A 97 -3.40 -10.35 5.77
CA GLY A 97 -2.93 -11.65 6.26
C GLY A 97 -2.57 -12.65 5.14
N GLY A 98 -3.03 -12.39 3.92
CA GLY A 98 -2.68 -13.10 2.69
C GLY A 98 -1.86 -12.25 1.72
N ALA A 99 -2.10 -12.48 0.43
CA ALA A 99 -1.49 -11.70 -0.64
C ALA A 99 -2.29 -10.41 -0.94
N LEU A 100 -1.57 -9.35 -1.33
CA LEU A 100 -2.15 -8.08 -1.78
C LEU A 100 -1.96 -7.92 -3.28
N THR A 101 -3.03 -7.56 -3.99
CA THR A 101 -2.98 -7.24 -5.42
C THR A 101 -3.72 -5.94 -5.76
N ALA A 102 -3.12 -5.10 -6.62
CA ALA A 102 -3.71 -3.84 -7.08
C ALA A 102 -3.18 -3.40 -8.47
N ASN A 103 -3.77 -2.36 -9.07
CA ASN A 103 -3.15 -1.72 -10.24
C ASN A 103 -1.96 -0.85 -9.84
N ASN A 104 -2.15 0.03 -8.86
CA ASN A 104 -1.11 0.87 -8.28
C ASN A 104 -1.29 0.93 -6.76
N LEU A 105 -0.20 1.21 -6.07
CA LEU A 105 -0.18 1.45 -4.64
C LEU A 105 0.54 2.78 -4.38
N LEU A 106 -0.17 3.70 -3.75
CA LEU A 106 0.32 4.99 -3.30
C LEU A 106 -0.04 5.09 -1.82
N PHE A 107 0.95 4.94 -0.94
CA PHE A 107 0.67 4.72 0.48
C PHE A 107 1.64 5.47 1.40
N HIS A 108 1.09 6.11 2.42
CA HIS A 108 1.83 6.74 3.51
C HIS A 108 1.40 6.08 4.84
N GLY A 109 2.37 5.76 5.70
CA GLY A 109 2.14 4.94 6.91
C GLY A 109 2.57 3.48 6.75
N GLU A 110 1.99 2.56 7.53
CA GLU A 110 2.42 1.16 7.63
C GLU A 110 1.62 0.23 6.69
N LEU A 111 2.34 -0.53 5.88
CA LEU A 111 1.78 -1.45 4.88
C LEU A 111 2.32 -2.85 5.13
N VAL A 112 1.43 -3.80 5.40
CA VAL A 112 1.81 -5.18 5.71
C VAL A 112 1.05 -6.13 4.80
N SER A 113 1.79 -6.97 4.09
CA SER A 113 1.27 -8.20 3.52
C SER A 113 2.09 -9.37 4.08
N LEU A 114 1.42 -10.34 4.69
CA LEU A 114 2.08 -11.53 5.22
C LEU A 114 2.50 -12.53 4.13
N GLU A 115 2.25 -12.21 2.86
CA GLU A 115 2.81 -12.91 1.71
C GLU A 115 3.45 -11.90 0.72
N ARG A 116 2.91 -11.84 -0.51
CA ARG A 116 3.42 -11.01 -1.59
C ARG A 116 2.52 -9.81 -1.83
N ILE A 117 3.15 -8.71 -2.24
CA ILE A 117 2.51 -7.55 -2.85
C ILE A 117 2.74 -7.64 -4.35
N THR A 118 1.68 -7.59 -5.15
CA THR A 118 1.77 -7.53 -6.61
C THR A 118 0.95 -6.37 -7.13
N VAL A 119 1.62 -5.36 -7.67
CA VAL A 119 0.99 -4.22 -8.33
C VAL A 119 1.40 -4.17 -9.80
N LYS A 120 0.49 -3.72 -10.68
CA LYS A 120 0.78 -3.71 -12.13
C LYS A 120 1.70 -2.56 -12.53
N GLY A 121 1.43 -1.37 -12.00
CA GLY A 121 2.14 -0.14 -12.33
C GLY A 121 3.17 0.19 -11.27
N VAL A 122 2.80 1.10 -10.36
CA VAL A 122 3.70 1.62 -9.34
C VAL A 122 3.35 1.12 -7.94
N ALA A 123 4.37 0.75 -7.17
CA ALA A 123 4.31 0.75 -5.71
C ALA A 123 5.13 1.96 -5.22
N TRP A 124 4.47 2.94 -4.64
CA TRP A 124 5.10 4.14 -4.13
C TRP A 124 4.74 4.33 -2.65
N THR A 125 5.72 4.12 -1.80
CA THR A 125 5.59 4.27 -0.35
C THR A 125 6.28 5.56 0.08
N TYR A 126 5.55 6.45 0.76
CA TYR A 126 6.04 7.74 1.23
C TYR A 126 6.29 7.71 2.73
N TYR A 127 7.45 8.24 3.16
CA TYR A 127 7.82 8.42 4.58
C TYR A 127 7.49 7.20 5.45
N ASN A 128 7.67 6.02 4.89
CA ASN A 128 7.16 4.78 5.46
C ASN A 128 7.98 4.29 6.67
N ASP A 129 9.09 4.96 7.03
CA ASP A 129 9.95 4.64 8.17
C ASP A 129 10.23 3.14 8.37
N HIS A 130 10.55 2.44 7.27
CA HIS A 130 10.76 0.98 7.23
C HIS A 130 9.56 0.12 7.62
N SER A 131 8.34 0.63 7.43
CA SER A 131 7.08 0.00 7.81
C SER A 131 6.29 -0.60 6.65
N THR A 132 6.97 -0.97 5.56
CA THR A 132 6.41 -1.79 4.48
C THR A 132 7.00 -3.19 4.59
N TYR A 133 6.17 -4.17 4.94
CA TYR A 133 6.61 -5.54 5.13
C TYR A 133 5.90 -6.49 4.16
N ALA A 134 6.70 -7.21 3.38
CA ALA A 134 6.28 -8.32 2.55
C ALA A 134 7.46 -9.23 2.24
N ASP A 135 7.20 -10.48 1.88
CA ASP A 135 8.25 -11.41 1.43
C ASP A 135 8.72 -11.08 0.01
N LEU A 136 7.80 -10.56 -0.80
CA LEU A 136 8.05 -10.18 -2.19
C LEU A 136 7.16 -9.00 -2.58
N LEU A 137 7.77 -7.95 -3.14
CA LEU A 137 7.07 -6.88 -3.83
C LEU A 137 7.39 -6.95 -5.33
N THR A 138 6.34 -7.04 -6.15
CA THR A 138 6.45 -6.99 -7.62
C THR A 138 5.67 -5.81 -8.15
N ALA A 139 6.33 -4.96 -8.93
CA ALA A 139 5.74 -3.81 -9.61
C ALA A 139 6.53 -3.53 -10.90
N ARG A 140 6.00 -2.69 -11.79
CA ARG A 140 6.82 -2.15 -12.89
C ARG A 140 7.81 -1.13 -12.34
N VAL A 141 7.33 -0.23 -11.48
CA VAL A 141 8.16 0.78 -10.80
C VAL A 141 7.94 0.69 -9.30
N VAL A 142 9.03 0.74 -8.54
CA VAL A 142 9.02 0.81 -7.08
C VAL A 142 9.70 2.09 -6.66
N VAL A 143 9.04 2.86 -5.81
CA VAL A 143 9.56 4.11 -5.26
C VAL A 143 9.45 4.08 -3.74
N ALA A 144 10.61 3.96 -3.10
CA ALA A 144 10.76 4.12 -1.66
C ALA A 144 11.20 5.56 -1.38
N ASP A 145 10.24 6.46 -1.20
CA ASP A 145 10.51 7.88 -0.97
C ASP A 145 10.96 8.11 0.48
N ASP A 146 12.04 8.86 0.63
CA ASP A 146 12.79 9.16 1.86
C ASP A 146 13.54 7.95 2.45
N ARG A 147 12.84 6.86 2.78
CA ARG A 147 13.43 5.69 3.45
C ARG A 147 13.09 4.39 2.73
N ALA A 148 14.05 3.46 2.73
CA ALA A 148 13.93 2.16 2.08
C ALA A 148 12.81 1.30 2.70
N GLU A 149 12.11 0.55 1.85
CA GLU A 149 11.11 -0.45 2.22
C GLU A 149 11.76 -1.61 3.01
N ALA A 150 11.01 -2.21 3.96
CA ALA A 150 11.42 -3.41 4.68
C ALA A 150 10.87 -4.69 4.01
N VAL A 151 11.02 -4.76 2.69
CA VAL A 151 10.62 -5.90 1.85
C VAL A 151 11.83 -6.78 1.59
N ASP A 152 11.69 -8.09 1.75
CA ASP A 152 12.83 -9.02 1.61
C ASP A 152 13.34 -9.10 0.16
N VAL A 153 12.43 -9.05 -0.82
CA VAL A 153 12.73 -9.11 -2.26
C VAL A 153 11.88 -8.11 -3.03
N VAL A 154 12.54 -7.24 -3.81
CA VAL A 154 11.88 -6.33 -4.75
C VAL A 154 12.16 -6.78 -6.18
N ARG A 155 11.09 -6.90 -7.00
CA ARG A 155 11.17 -7.19 -8.44
C ARG A 155 10.49 -6.07 -9.22
N ALA A 156 11.29 -5.25 -9.88
CA ALA A 156 10.80 -4.15 -10.68
C ALA A 156 11.74 -3.83 -11.85
N ASP A 157 11.17 -3.25 -12.92
CA ASP A 157 11.96 -2.74 -14.04
C ASP A 157 12.76 -1.50 -13.60
N THR A 158 12.19 -0.73 -12.67
CA THR A 158 12.87 0.42 -12.05
C THR A 158 12.58 0.43 -10.55
N HIS A 159 13.63 0.54 -9.76
CA HIS A 159 13.55 0.68 -8.30
C HIS A 159 14.31 1.95 -7.90
N LEU A 160 13.57 2.91 -7.34
CA LEU A 160 14.09 4.20 -6.89
C LEU A 160 14.02 4.26 -5.36
N VAL A 161 15.12 4.62 -4.73
CA VAL A 161 15.22 4.73 -3.27
C VAL A 161 15.84 6.08 -2.92
N GLY A 162 15.20 6.78 -1.99
CA GLY A 162 15.65 8.07 -1.48
C GLY A 162 14.60 9.16 -1.68
N HIS A 163 14.81 10.30 -1.04
CA HIS A 163 13.85 11.41 -1.08
C HIS A 163 13.57 11.82 -2.54
N SER A 164 12.31 12.06 -2.88
CA SER A 164 11.81 12.55 -4.19
C SER A 164 12.68 13.65 -4.82
N ARG A 165 13.23 14.58 -4.03
CA ARG A 165 14.16 15.61 -4.51
C ARG A 165 15.47 15.07 -5.07
N GLN A 166 15.98 13.97 -4.50
CA GLN A 166 17.22 13.30 -4.91
C GLN A 166 16.98 12.38 -6.11
N ILE A 167 15.83 11.71 -6.17
CA ILE A 167 15.45 10.81 -7.27
C ILE A 167 14.64 11.50 -8.37
N SER A 168 14.49 12.83 -8.29
CA SER A 168 13.68 13.69 -9.17
C SER A 168 13.93 13.43 -10.66
N GLU A 169 15.19 13.40 -11.11
CA GLU A 169 15.50 13.15 -12.52
C GLU A 169 15.03 11.75 -12.99
N ALA A 170 15.16 10.74 -12.12
CA ALA A 170 14.71 9.38 -12.42
C ALA A 170 13.18 9.28 -12.42
N LEU A 171 12.52 9.96 -11.47
CA LEU A 171 11.05 10.10 -11.44
C LEU A 171 10.51 10.73 -12.72
N GLY A 172 11.15 11.81 -13.20
CA GLY A 172 10.76 12.47 -14.45
C GLY A 172 10.86 11.57 -15.69
N LYS A 173 11.72 10.54 -15.67
CA LYS A 173 11.85 9.57 -16.77
C LYS A 173 10.74 8.52 -16.77
N VAL A 174 10.19 8.17 -15.61
CA VAL A 174 9.16 7.12 -15.48
C VAL A 174 7.74 7.66 -15.42
N LEU A 175 7.55 8.88 -14.89
CA LEU A 175 6.24 9.48 -14.73
C LEU A 175 5.70 10.05 -16.04
N HIS A 176 4.41 9.82 -16.28
CA HIS A 176 3.66 10.49 -17.33
C HIS A 176 3.79 12.01 -17.18
N ALA A 177 3.90 12.76 -18.27
CA ALA A 177 4.20 14.21 -18.22
C ALA A 177 3.29 15.00 -17.26
N GLN A 178 1.98 14.76 -17.31
CA GLN A 178 1.04 15.39 -16.38
C GLN A 178 1.16 14.94 -14.91
N ALA A 179 1.64 13.71 -14.66
CA ALA A 179 1.94 13.25 -13.30
C ALA A 179 3.24 13.89 -12.81
N TRP A 180 4.22 14.08 -13.71
CA TRP A 180 5.44 14.81 -13.43
C TRP A 180 5.19 16.29 -13.12
N ASP A 181 4.32 16.95 -13.89
CA ASP A 181 3.94 18.34 -13.64
C ASP A 181 3.25 18.48 -12.27
N ALA A 182 2.41 17.52 -11.89
CA ALA A 182 1.81 17.45 -10.55
C ALA A 182 2.88 17.25 -9.46
N GLU A 183 3.86 16.38 -9.70
CA GLU A 183 4.97 16.13 -8.78
C GLU A 183 5.84 17.39 -8.56
N GLN A 184 6.01 18.21 -9.60
CA GLN A 184 6.80 19.44 -9.55
C GLN A 184 6.01 20.67 -9.09
N GLY A 185 4.67 20.61 -9.07
CA GLY A 185 3.78 21.77 -9.10
C GLY A 185 3.48 22.47 -7.77
N GLY A 186 3.92 21.96 -6.62
CA GLY A 186 3.51 22.55 -5.34
C GLY A 186 4.27 22.10 -4.10
N ALA A 187 3.89 22.65 -2.94
CA ALA A 187 4.48 22.36 -1.64
C ALA A 187 4.18 20.93 -1.12
N CYS A 188 3.22 20.22 -1.74
CA CYS A 188 2.80 18.86 -1.41
C CYS A 188 2.34 18.13 -2.69
N SER A 189 3.24 17.37 -3.31
CA SER A 189 2.99 16.66 -4.58
C SER A 189 2.13 15.40 -4.43
N TYR A 190 2.19 14.76 -3.27
CA TYR A 190 1.52 13.49 -2.99
C TYR A 190 -0.01 13.48 -3.21
N PRO A 191 -0.80 14.44 -2.69
CA PRO A 191 -2.25 14.44 -2.85
C PRO A 191 -2.68 14.65 -4.30
N ASP A 192 -1.89 15.36 -5.11
CA ASP A 192 -2.19 15.56 -6.52
C ASP A 192 -2.00 14.27 -7.33
N LEU A 193 -0.97 13.47 -6.99
CA LEU A 193 -0.80 12.12 -7.55
C LEU A 193 -1.91 11.17 -7.10
N ALA A 194 -2.29 11.21 -5.82
CA ALA A 194 -3.41 10.43 -5.27
C ALA A 194 -4.71 10.73 -6.02
N LYS A 195 -5.06 12.02 -6.14
CA LYS A 195 -6.24 12.49 -6.88
C LYS A 195 -6.20 12.06 -8.35
N ARG A 196 -5.03 12.09 -8.98
CA ARG A 196 -4.85 11.65 -10.37
C ARG A 196 -5.17 10.16 -10.52
N LEU A 197 -4.68 9.31 -9.62
CA LEU A 197 -5.00 7.88 -9.60
C LEU A 197 -6.49 7.62 -9.34
N CYS A 198 -7.12 8.35 -8.40
CA CYS A 198 -8.57 8.26 -8.16
C CYS A 198 -9.40 8.60 -9.41
N GLN A 199 -8.87 9.41 -10.32
CA GLN A 199 -9.51 9.75 -11.59
C GLN A 199 -9.22 8.74 -12.72
N GLY A 200 -8.57 7.61 -12.41
CA GLY A 200 -8.16 6.60 -13.38
C GLY A 200 -7.08 7.07 -14.36
N LYS A 201 -6.39 8.18 -14.05
CA LYS A 201 -5.33 8.71 -14.91
C LYS A 201 -4.02 8.00 -14.62
N GLU A 202 -3.25 7.78 -15.69
CA GLU A 202 -1.97 7.07 -15.60
C GLU A 202 -0.91 7.87 -14.84
N LEU A 203 -0.16 7.19 -13.98
CA LEU A 203 1.03 7.74 -13.32
C LEU A 203 2.29 7.52 -14.15
N LEU A 204 2.44 6.34 -14.76
CA LEU A 204 3.64 5.97 -15.51
C LEU A 204 3.46 6.28 -16.99
N ARG A 205 4.57 6.55 -17.68
CA ARG A 205 4.59 6.56 -19.16
C ARG A 205 4.30 5.16 -19.68
N GLU A 206 3.73 5.05 -20.88
CA GLU A 206 3.69 3.77 -21.59
C GLU A 206 5.13 3.23 -21.75
N GLY A 207 5.29 1.92 -21.52
CA GLY A 207 6.57 1.22 -21.58
C GLY A 207 6.79 0.57 -22.93
#